data_AF-A0A078R713-F1
#
_entry.id   AF-A0A078R713-F1
#
_cell.length_a   1.000
_cell.length_b   1.000
_cell.length_c   1.000
_cell.angle_alpha   90.00
_cell.angle_beta   90.00
_cell.angle_gamma   90.00
#
_symmetry.space_group_name_H-M   'P 1'
#
loop_
_entity.id
_entity.type
_entity.pdbx_description
1 polymer ?
#
loop_
_entity_poly.entity_id
_entity_poly.type
_entity_poly.pdbx_seq_one_letter_code
_entity_poly.pdbx_strand_id
1 'polypeptide(L)' 'MDAKTFFTKVVLMRKAQKDYFKCRTQQNLRKCKALETEIDGEIERVNSITGVSSVSKEPRQTNLFTD' A
#
# COMPACT_ATOMS: atom_id res chain seq x y z
N MET A 1 -9.41 -8.67 7.78
CA MET A 1 -8.22 -8.71 8.66
C MET A 1 -8.60 -8.16 10.04
N ASP A 2 -7.88 -8.48 11.13
CA ASP A 2 -8.08 -7.77 12.41
C ASP A 2 -7.28 -6.45 12.46
N ALA A 3 -7.67 -5.53 13.35
CA ALA A 3 -7.09 -4.20 13.43
C ALA A 3 -5.58 -4.20 13.77
N LYS A 4 -5.13 -5.13 14.61
CA LYS A 4 -3.72 -5.23 15.02
C LYS A 4 -2.86 -5.73 13.87
N THR A 5 -3.35 -6.72 13.12
CA THR A 5 -2.69 -7.23 11.91
C THR A 5 -2.64 -6.16 10.84
N PHE A 6 -3.73 -5.42 10.62
CA PHE A 6 -3.75 -4.31 9.66
C PHE A 6 -2.71 -3.25 10.00
N PHE A 7 -2.70 -2.77 11.25
CA PHE A 7 -1.70 -1.82 11.71
C PHE A 7 -0.27 -2.33 11.52
N THR A 8 0.00 -3.59 11.88
CA THR A 8 1.32 -4.20 11.74
C THR A 8 1.77 -4.26 10.28
N LYS A 9 0.85 -4.61 9.36
CA LYS A 9 1.13 -4.62 7.92
C LYS A 9 1.36 -3.20 7.39
N VAL A 10 0.60 -2.20 7.82
CA VAL A 10 0.83 -0.79 7.44
C VAL A 10 2.20 -0.31 7.90
N VAL A 11 2.61 -0.62 9.12
CA VAL A 11 3.97 -0.31 9.62
C VAL A 11 5.04 -0.98 8.74
N LEU A 12 4.84 -2.24 8.38
CA LEU A 12 5.75 -2.98 7.51
C LEU A 12 5.82 -2.38 6.09
N MET A 13 4.68 -2.00 5.51
CA MET A 13 4.59 -1.32 4.22
C MET A 13 5.37 0.00 4.25
N ARG A 14 5.16 0.83 5.28
CA ARG A 14 5.88 2.10 5.42
C ARG A 14 7.39 1.90 5.57
N LYS A 15 7.83 0.84 6.24
CA LYS A 15 9.25 0.47 6.31
C LYS A 15 9.79 0.04 4.95
N ALA A 16 9.07 -0.85 4.25
CA ALA A 16 9.46 -1.33 2.92
C ALA A 16 9.55 -0.18 1.90
N GLN A 17 8.59 0.75 1.89
CA GLN A 17 8.62 1.93 1.02
C GLN A 17 9.84 2.82 1.28
N LYS A 18 10.18 3.04 2.57
CA LYS A 18 11.41 3.77 2.93
C LYS A 18 12.67 3.06 2.46
N ASP A 19 12.73 1.74 2.60
CA ASP A 19 13.87 0.93 2.16
C ASP A 19 13.99 0.88 0.62
N TYR A 20 12.86 0.85 -0.10
CA TYR A 20 12.83 1.00 -1.54
C TYR A 20 13.35 2.38 -1.97
N PHE A 21 12.94 3.47 -1.31
CA PHE A 21 13.45 4.80 -1.64
C PHE A 21 14.97 4.93 -1.46
N LYS A 22 15.55 4.21 -0.50
CA LYS A 22 17.00 4.21 -0.25
C LYS A 22 17.80 3.43 -1.29
N CYS A 23 17.37 2.21 -1.61
CA CYS A 23 18.19 1.29 -2.41
C CYS A 23 17.65 1.02 -3.83
N ARG A 24 16.40 1.43 -4.13
CA ARG A 24 15.68 1.28 -5.41
C ARG A 24 15.81 -0.11 -6.06
N THR A 25 15.96 -1.17 -5.27
CA THR A 25 16.10 -2.52 -5.80
C THR A 25 14.74 -3.08 -6.22
N GLN A 26 14.74 -3.91 -7.27
CA GLN A 26 13.53 -4.58 -7.75
C GLN A 26 12.92 -5.52 -6.70
N GLN A 27 13.74 -6.10 -5.82
CA GLN A 27 13.26 -6.92 -4.71
C GLN A 27 12.47 -6.07 -3.71
N ASN A 28 12.98 -4.88 -3.35
CA ASN A 28 12.28 -3.96 -2.46
C ASN A 28 10.98 -3.45 -3.10
N LEU A 29 11.00 -3.17 -4.41
CA LEU A 29 9.79 -2.77 -5.14
C LEU A 29 8.69 -3.85 -5.08
N ARG A 30 9.04 -5.12 -5.36
CA ARG A 30 8.09 -6.23 -5.29
C ARG A 30 7.49 -6.38 -3.90
N LYS A 31 8.31 -6.23 -2.86
CA LYS A 31 7.87 -6.29 -1.46
C LYS A 31 6.92 -5.14 -1.11
N CYS A 32 7.16 -3.93 -1.59
CA CYS A 32 6.26 -2.80 -1.38
C CYS A 32 4.90 -3.06 -2.04
N LYS A 33 4.90 -3.44 -3.32
CA LYS A 33 3.66 -3.67 -4.08
C LYS A 33 2.79 -4.78 -3.48
N ALA A 34 3.40 -5.87 -3.03
CA ALA A 34 2.66 -6.95 -2.37
C ALA A 34 1.96 -6.46 -1.09
N LEU A 35 2.64 -5.64 -0.28
CA LEU A 35 2.08 -5.08 0.95
C LEU A 35 1.00 -4.03 0.67
N GLU A 36 1.17 -3.20 -0.36
CA GLU A 36 0.17 -2.23 -0.83
C GLU A 36 -1.11 -2.96 -1.24
N THR A 37 -1.03 -3.97 -2.11
CA THR A 37 -2.20 -4.74 -2.58
C THR A 37 -3.00 -5.35 -1.42
N GLU A 38 -2.32 -5.91 -0.41
CA GLU A 38 -3.01 -6.50 0.75
C GLU A 38 -3.71 -5.45 1.63
N ILE A 39 -3.10 -4.25 1.76
CA ILE A 39 -3.66 -3.15 2.54
C ILE A 39 -4.84 -2.52 1.81
N ASP A 40 -4.72 -2.29 0.51
CA ASP A 40 -5.75 -1.69 -0.32
C ASP A 40 -7.01 -2.57 -0.36
N GLY A 41 -6.84 -3.89 -0.52
CA GLY A 41 -7.96 -4.83 -0.46
C GLY A 41 -8.67 -4.83 0.90
N GLU A 42 -7.95 -4.63 2.00
CA GLU A 42 -8.56 -4.52 3.33
C GLU A 42 -9.27 -3.17 3.52
N ILE A 43 -8.74 -2.08 2.97
CA ILE A 43 -9.39 -0.76 2.95
C ILE A 43 -10.69 -0.82 2.15
N GLU A 44 -10.67 -1.40 0.94
CA GLU A 44 -11.86 -1.58 0.09
C GLU A 44 -12.94 -2.39 0.82
N ARG A 45 -12.55 -3.48 1.48
CA ARG A 45 -13.45 -4.32 2.27
C ARG A 45 -14.11 -3.51 3.40
N VAL A 46 -13.33 -2.73 4.16
CA VAL A 46 -13.85 -1.91 5.27
C VAL A 46 -14.75 -0.79 4.76
N ASN A 47 -14.38 -0.10 3.68
CA ASN A 47 -15.20 0.93 3.04
C ASN A 47 -16.54 0.36 2.56
N SER A 48 -16.53 -0.84 1.97
CA SER A 48 -17.75 -1.53 1.53
C SER A 48 -18.70 -1.85 2.69
N ILE A 49 -18.16 -2.23 3.85
CA ILE A 49 -18.97 -2.56 5.04
C ILE A 49 -19.50 -1.30 5.73
N THR A 50 -18.68 -0.25 5.79
CA THR A 50 -19.03 0.99 6.51
C THR A 50 -19.93 1.91 5.68
N GLY A 51 -20.20 1.57 4.41
CA GLY A 51 -21.00 2.40 3.51
C GLY A 51 -20.31 3.72 3.17
N VAL A 52 -19.01 3.86 3.50
CA VAL A 52 -18.19 4.98 3.07
C VAL A 52 -17.87 4.72 1.61
N SER A 53 -18.75 5.19 0.73
CA SER A 53 -18.52 5.25 -0.71
C SER A 53 -17.42 6.27 -1.00
N SER A 54 -16.16 5.88 -0.75
CA SER A 54 -15.02 6.72 -1.08
C SER A 54 -14.80 6.70 -2.59
N VAL A 55 -15.49 7.63 -3.26
CA VAL A 55 -14.97 8.30 -4.46
C VAL A 55 -13.57 8.79 -4.14
N SER A 56 -12.56 8.09 -4.63
CA SER A 56 -11.23 8.63 -4.95
C SER A 56 -10.50 7.54 -5.73
N LYS A 57 -10.60 7.59 -7.06
CA LYS A 57 -9.62 6.91 -7.92
C LYS A 57 -8.25 7.34 -7.40
N GLU A 58 -7.42 6.39 -7.00
CA GLU A 58 -6.05 6.68 -6.55
C GLU A 58 -5.39 7.70 -7.49
N PRO A 59 -4.57 8.64 -6.97
CA PRO A 59 -3.68 9.38 -7.83
C PRO A 59 -2.82 8.34 -8.56
N ARG A 60 -2.98 8.24 -9.89
CA ARG A 60 -2.10 7.41 -10.73
C ARG A 60 -0.68 7.76 -10.30
N GLN A 61 0.02 6.82 -9.68
CA GLN A 61 1.43 6.98 -9.40
C GLN A 61 2.11 7.15 -10.76
N THR A 62 2.37 8.39 -11.15
CA THR A 62 3.24 8.67 -12.28
C THR A 62 4.62 8.19 -11.86
N ASN A 63 5.20 7.28 -12.63
CA ASN A 63 6.55 6.82 -12.37
C ASN A 63 7.46 8.05 -12.31
N LEU A 64 7.98 8.34 -11.11
CA LEU A 64 8.85 9.49 -10.84
C LEU A 64 10.22 9.37 -11.53
N PHE A 65 10.50 8.20 -12.11
CA PHE A 65 11.66 7.92 -12.95
C PHE A 65 11.16 7.56 -14.35
N THR A 66 10.92 8.57 -15.18
CA THR A 66 11.05 8.43 -16.63
C THR A 66 12.48 8.81 -16.98
N ASP A 67 13.19 7.96 -17.73
CA ASP A 67 14.52 8.26 -18.30
C ASP A 67 14.55 9.62 -19.01
#